data_AF-A0A2G9ZAW3-F1
#
_entry.id   AF-A0A2G9ZAW3-F1
#
_cell.length_a   1.000
_cell.length_b   1.000
_cell.length_c   1.000
_cell.angle_alpha   90.00
_cell.angle_beta   90.00
_cell.angle_gamma   90.00
#
_symmetry.space_group_name_H-M   'P 1'
#
loop_
_entity.id
_entity.type
_entity.pdbx_description
1 polymer ?
#
loop_
_entity_poly.entity_id
_entity_poly.type
_entity_poly.pdbx_seq_one_letter_code
_entity_poly.pdbx_strand_id
1 'polypeptide(L)' 'VVLPTKYRRKIFNEGIFAFLKLKLEEIRKHYPELEIKQVNHDKDHIH' A
#
# COMPACT_ATOMS: atom_id res chain seq x y z
N VAL A 1 -6.16 -4.95 -5.36
CA VAL A 1 -5.90 -4.19 -6.62
C VAL A 1 -4.40 -4.13 -6.77
N VAL A 2 -3.81 -4.36 -7.96
CA VAL A 2 -2.35 -4.31 -8.07
C VAL A 2 -1.86 -2.91 -8.44
N LEU A 3 -1.02 -2.33 -7.60
CA LEU A 3 -0.41 -1.01 -7.83
C LEU A 3 1.12 -1.15 -7.87
N PRO A 4 1.76 -1.06 -9.06
CA PRO A 4 3.20 -1.10 -9.18
C PRO A 4 3.84 0.23 -8.83
N THR A 5 5.09 0.20 -8.37
CA THR A 5 5.90 1.40 -8.20
C THR A 5 6.23 2.02 -9.55
N LYS A 6 6.52 3.33 -9.56
CA LYS A 6 6.97 4.02 -10.77
C LYS A 6 8.22 3.32 -11.33
N TYR A 7 8.13 2.85 -12.57
CA TYR A 7 9.15 2.03 -13.26
C TYR A 7 9.50 0.70 -12.59
N ARG A 8 8.59 0.11 -11.79
CA ARG A 8 8.81 -1.18 -11.09
C ARG A 8 10.10 -1.19 -10.27
N ARG A 9 10.41 -0.06 -9.65
CA ARG A 9 11.56 0.04 -8.74
C ARG A 9 11.31 -0.84 -7.52
N LYS A 10 12.34 -1.60 -7.15
CA LYS A 10 12.33 -2.53 -6.02
C LYS A 10 12.56 -1.79 -4.70
N ILE A 11 11.65 -0.88 -4.36
CA ILE A 11 11.77 0.03 -3.21
C ILE A 11 10.97 -0.44 -2.00
N PHE A 12 10.11 -1.45 -2.12
CA PHE A 12 9.40 -1.96 -0.96
C PHE A 12 10.34 -2.79 -0.07
N ASN A 13 10.41 -2.36 1.18
CA ASN A 13 11.04 -3.05 2.29
C ASN A 13 10.10 -2.96 3.51
N GLU A 14 10.41 -3.68 4.58
CA GLU A 14 9.54 -3.75 5.77
C GLU A 14 9.19 -2.37 6.35
N GLY A 15 10.14 -1.44 6.38
CA GLY A 15 9.92 -0.08 6.89
C GLY A 15 8.98 0.75 6.02
N ILE A 16 9.19 0.75 4.70
CA ILE A 16 8.33 1.44 3.74
C ILE A 16 6.92 0.83 3.74
N PHE A 17 6.83 -0.49 3.89
CA PHE A 17 5.54 -1.17 3.97
C PHE A 17 4.75 -0.81 5.23
N ALA A 18 5.41 -0.76 6.39
CA ALA A 18 4.79 -0.31 7.63
C ALA A 18 4.22 1.11 7.51
N PHE A 19 5.00 2.03 6.91
CA PHE A 19 4.53 3.39 6.63
C PHE A 19 3.34 3.41 5.66
N LEU A 20 3.38 2.61 4.59
CA LEU A 20 2.30 2.53 3.61
C LEU A 20 1.01 2.03 4.27
N LYS A 21 1.08 1.01 5.13
CA LYS A 21 -0.09 0.47 5.83
C LYS A 21 -0.80 1.55 6.65
N LEU A 22 -0.04 2.36 7.40
CA LEU A 22 -0.60 3.50 8.15
C LEU A 22 -1.30 4.52 7.23
N LYS A 23 -0.72 4.80 6.07
CA LYS A 23 -1.34 5.70 5.07
C LYS A 23 -2.58 5.13 4.43
N LEU A 24 -2.62 3.83 4.17
CA LEU A 24 -3.82 3.15 3.67
C LEU A 24 -4.96 3.17 4.69
N GLU A 25 -4.66 3.01 5.98
CA GLU A 25 -5.66 3.14 7.05
C GLU A 25 -6.22 4.57 7.16
N GLU A 26 -5.39 5.59 6.90
CA GLU A 26 -5.84 7.00 6.86
C GLU A 26 -6.82 7.29 5.71
N ILE A 27 -6.80 6.53 4.61
CA ILE A 27 -7.70 6.76 3.45
C ILE A 27 -9.17 6.71 3.86
N ARG A 28 -9.53 5.85 4.83
CA ARG A 28 -10.90 5.74 5.34
C ARG A 28 -11.41 7.04 5.97
N LYS A 29 -10.52 7.93 6.42
CA LYS A 29 -10.91 9.27 6.92
C LYS A 29 -11.47 10.16 5.80
N HIS A 30 -11.03 9.94 4.56
CA HIS A 30 -11.45 10.71 3.40
C HIS A 30 -12.52 9.99 2.56
N TYR A 31 -12.50 8.65 2.57
CA TYR A 31 -13.44 7.78 1.83
C TYR A 31 -13.98 6.69 2.76
N PRO A 32 -14.96 7.00 3.62
CA PRO A 32 -15.45 6.07 4.64
C PRO A 32 -16.05 4.77 4.09
N GLU A 33 -16.53 4.80 2.85
CA GLU A 33 -17.09 3.68 2.11
C GLU A 33 -16.04 2.66 1.64
N LEU A 34 -14.76 3.05 1.62
CA LEU A 34 -13.66 2.17 1.22
C LEU A 34 -13.09 1.44 2.44
N GLU A 35 -13.25 0.11 2.44
CA GLU A 35 -12.64 -0.77 3.43
C GLU A 35 -11.51 -1.60 2.81
N ILE A 36 -10.30 -1.42 3.32
CA ILE A 36 -9.13 -2.20 2.91
C ILE A 36 -9.06 -3.45 3.79
N LYS A 37 -9.43 -4.61 3.23
CA LYS A 37 -9.50 -5.88 3.97
C LYS A 37 -8.15 -6.54 4.19
N GLN A 38 -7.28 -6.46 3.19
CA GLN A 38 -5.95 -7.06 3.20
C GLN A 38 -5.02 -6.21 2.34
N VAL A 39 -3.77 -6.09 2.77
CA VAL A 39 -2.69 -5.45 2.01
C VAL A 39 -1.48 -6.35 2.09
N ASN A 40 -0.93 -6.71 0.94
CA ASN A 40 0.35 -7.40 0.82
C ASN A 40 1.25 -6.61 -0.14
N HIS A 41 2.55 -6.89 -0.09
CA HIS A 41 3.52 -6.33 -1.02
C HIS A 41 4.47 -7.38 -1.57
N ASP A 42 5.06 -7.06 -2.71
CA ASP A 42 6.32 -7.59 -3.19
C ASP A 42 7.30 -6.41 -3.37
N LYS A 43 8.51 -6.67 -3.83
CA LYS A 43 9.60 -5.68 -3.91
C LYS A 43 9.24 -4.42 -4.71
N ASP A 44 8.36 -4.54 -5.71
CA ASP A 44 8.04 -3.47 -6.67
C ASP A 44 6.54 -3.18 -6.83
N HIS A 45 5.65 -3.81 -6.04
CA HIS A 45 4.20 -3.58 -6.13
C HIS A 45 3.44 -3.97 -4.85
N ILE A 46 2.21 -3.48 -4.73
CA ILE A 46 1.26 -3.85 -3.68
C ILE A 46 0.02 -4.51 -4.27
N HIS A 47 -0.63 -5.37 -3.49
CA HIS A 47 -1.84 -6.13 -3.83
C HIS A 47 -3.06 -5.65 -3.05
#